data_AF-A0A397U1V1-F1
#
_entry.id   AF-A0A397U1V1-F1
#
_cell.length_a   1.000
_cell.length_b   1.000
_cell.length_c   1.000
_cell.angle_alpha   90.00
_cell.angle_beta   90.00
_cell.angle_gamma   90.00
#
_symmetry.space_group_name_H-M   'P 1'
#
loop_
_entity.id
_entity.type
_entity.pdbx_description
1 polymer ?
#
loop_
_entity_poly.entity_id
_entity_poly.type
_entity_poly.pdbx_seq_one_letter_code
_entity_poly.pdbx_strand_id
1 'polypeptide(L)'
;MRKVVVTPTTMYILPPSMETSNRVIRHFRDYKDNFLRVQFTDEASGKVGANTGNDALYNKIYQTIVNGIKIGDRHYEFLAFSSSQLRDHSCWFFAPTFDLTADDIRAWMGDFSGNFVVAKYAARMGQCFSSTRAIAHLQVDDIIEIPDVIRGKYNFSDGVGKISPSLARTIAQSLELKNTPCAFQFRLAGYKGVLCLSRYLRGNQIQVRPSQRKFEST
;
A
#
# COMPACT_ATOMS: atom_id res chain seq x y z
N MET A 1 -9.13 7.96 -10.89
CA MET A 1 -8.70 6.55 -10.93
C MET A 1 -9.73 5.81 -11.73
N ARG A 2 -9.32 4.95 -12.68
CA ARG A 2 -10.24 4.11 -13.44
C ARG A 2 -10.66 2.92 -12.60
N LYS A 3 -11.93 2.54 -12.65
CA LYS A 3 -12.49 1.45 -11.85
C LYS A 3 -13.41 0.57 -12.70
N VAL A 4 -13.29 -0.73 -12.52
CA VAL A 4 -14.20 -1.74 -13.05
C VAL A 4 -14.80 -2.52 -11.89
N VAL A 5 -16.11 -2.74 -11.95
CA VAL A 5 -16.84 -3.63 -11.06
C VAL A 5 -17.14 -4.90 -11.83
N VAL A 6 -16.72 -6.04 -11.29
CA VAL A 6 -16.98 -7.37 -11.84
C VAL A 6 -18.02 -8.04 -10.96
N THR A 7 -19.14 -8.40 -11.56
CA THR A 7 -20.21 -9.18 -10.93
C THR A 7 -20.17 -10.61 -11.47
N PRO A 8 -20.94 -11.56 -10.89
CA PRO A 8 -21.00 -12.92 -11.40
C PRO A 8 -21.33 -12.98 -12.90
N THR A 9 -22.26 -12.15 -13.38
CA THR A 9 -22.76 -12.20 -14.75
C THR A 9 -22.14 -11.18 -15.69
N THR A 10 -21.61 -10.06 -15.19
CA THR A 10 -21.18 -8.96 -16.06
C THR A 10 -20.02 -8.14 -15.47
N MET A 11 -19.58 -7.12 -16.22
CA MET A 11 -18.64 -6.12 -15.75
C MET A 11 -19.12 -4.72 -16.11
N TYR A 12 -18.89 -3.77 -15.20
CA TYR A 12 -19.25 -2.36 -15.37
C TYR A 12 -17.99 -1.50 -15.31
N ILE A 13 -17.78 -0.68 -16.34
CA ILE A 13 -16.72 0.33 -16.35
C ILE A 13 -17.29 1.60 -15.74
N LEU A 14 -16.71 2.06 -14.63
CA LEU A 14 -17.16 3.25 -13.93
C LEU A 14 -16.41 4.51 -14.40
N PRO A 15 -17.06 5.69 -14.35
CA PRO A 15 -16.38 6.96 -14.58
C PRO A 15 -15.18 7.13 -13.64
N PRO A 16 -14.08 7.76 -14.09
CA PRO A 16 -12.92 8.00 -13.24
C PRO A 16 -13.27 8.86 -12.01
N SER A 17 -12.91 8.39 -10.81
CA SER A 17 -13.15 9.10 -9.54
C SER A 17 -11.85 9.64 -8.92
N MET A 18 -11.96 10.64 -8.04
CA MET A 18 -10.83 11.06 -7.20
C MET A 18 -10.69 10.11 -6.01
N GLU A 19 -9.47 9.64 -5.77
CA GLU A 19 -9.14 8.80 -4.62
C GLU A 19 -7.80 9.22 -4.02
N THR A 20 -7.63 8.98 -2.72
CA THR A 20 -6.37 9.19 -2.01
C THR A 20 -5.26 8.34 -2.62
N SER A 21 -4.18 9.00 -3.03
CA SER A 21 -3.06 8.35 -3.72
C SER A 21 -2.25 7.39 -2.80
N ASN A 22 -1.40 6.56 -3.40
CA ASN A 22 -0.50 5.64 -2.72
C ASN A 22 0.92 5.72 -3.31
N ARG A 23 1.90 5.05 -2.68
CA ARG A 23 3.33 5.13 -3.07
C ARG A 23 3.55 4.77 -4.53
N VAL A 24 2.90 3.70 -5.00
CA VAL A 24 3.05 3.17 -6.37
C VAL A 24 2.51 4.16 -7.40
N ILE A 25 1.27 4.63 -7.22
CA ILE A 25 0.62 5.57 -8.16
C ILE A 25 1.36 6.93 -8.21
N ARG A 26 1.96 7.37 -7.10
CA ARG A 26 2.77 8.60 -7.08
C ARG A 26 4.07 8.46 -7.87
N HIS A 27 4.73 7.31 -7.77
CA HIS A 27 5.99 7.07 -8.48
C HIS A 27 5.73 6.92 -9.98
N PHE A 28 4.77 6.07 -10.36
CA PHE A 28 4.39 5.83 -11.75
C PHE A 28 3.26 6.76 -12.22
N ARG A 29 3.33 8.05 -11.86
CA ARG A 29 2.26 9.02 -12.15
C ARG A 29 2.04 9.22 -13.65
N ASP A 30 3.08 9.06 -14.46
CA ASP A 30 3.03 9.22 -15.91
C ASP A 30 2.25 8.06 -16.57
N TYR A 31 2.16 6.91 -15.90
CA TYR A 31 1.37 5.74 -16.29
C TYR A 31 0.05 5.63 -15.51
N LYS A 32 -0.43 6.71 -14.88
CA LYS A 32 -1.62 6.68 -14.01
C LYS A 32 -2.86 6.09 -14.69
N ASP A 33 -3.01 6.32 -16.00
CA ASP A 33 -4.12 5.81 -16.80
C ASP A 33 -4.04 4.31 -17.13
N ASN A 34 -2.88 3.69 -16.88
CA ASN A 34 -2.67 2.26 -17.04
C ASN A 34 -3.01 1.48 -15.76
N PHE A 35 -3.25 2.17 -14.64
CA PHE A 35 -3.75 1.53 -13.42
C PHE A 35 -5.27 1.41 -13.43
N LEU A 36 -5.76 0.21 -13.11
CA LEU A 36 -7.17 -0.11 -13.02
C LEU A 36 -7.49 -0.69 -11.64
N ARG A 37 -8.48 -0.11 -10.97
CA ARG A 37 -9.08 -0.73 -9.78
C ARG A 37 -10.13 -1.73 -10.23
N VAL A 38 -9.97 -2.99 -9.83
CA VAL A 38 -10.99 -4.03 -10.04
C VAL A 38 -11.65 -4.33 -8.71
N GLN A 39 -12.98 -4.28 -8.67
CA GLN A 39 -13.77 -4.64 -7.50
C GLN A 39 -14.73 -5.76 -7.85
N PHE A 40 -14.84 -6.77 -6.99
CA PHE A 40 -15.73 -7.91 -7.13
C PHE A 40 -16.93 -7.73 -6.19
N THR A 41 -18.13 -7.68 -6.76
CA THR A 41 -19.38 -7.53 -6.01
C THR A 41 -20.39 -8.59 -6.45
N ASP A 42 -21.46 -8.77 -5.68
CA ASP A 42 -22.65 -9.44 -6.21
C ASP A 42 -23.42 -8.51 -7.17
N GLU A 43 -24.54 -8.99 -7.73
CA GLU A 43 -25.38 -8.22 -8.65
C GLU A 43 -26.13 -7.06 -7.97
N ALA A 44 -26.29 -7.09 -6.66
CA ALA A 44 -26.87 -6.01 -5.85
C ALA A 44 -25.80 -5.01 -5.37
N SER A 45 -24.59 -5.05 -5.93
CA SER A 45 -23.43 -4.25 -5.50
C SER A 45 -22.98 -4.51 -4.05
N GLY A 46 -23.38 -5.65 -3.48
CA GLY A 46 -22.96 -6.15 -2.18
C GLY A 46 -21.64 -6.92 -2.24
N LYS A 47 -21.15 -7.35 -1.08
CA LYS A 47 -19.95 -8.18 -1.00
C LYS A 47 -20.28 -9.60 -1.42
N VAL A 48 -19.42 -10.17 -2.26
CA VAL A 48 -19.48 -11.59 -2.60
C VAL A 48 -19.39 -12.45 -1.34
N GLY A 49 -20.41 -13.25 -1.06
CA GLY A 49 -20.42 -14.15 0.10
C GLY A 49 -19.42 -15.30 -0.05
N ALA A 50 -18.85 -15.76 1.07
CA ALA A 50 -17.95 -16.92 1.13
C ALA A 50 -18.71 -18.25 1.12
N ASN A 51 -19.67 -18.43 0.20
CA ASN A 51 -20.46 -19.66 0.14
C ASN A 51 -19.71 -20.71 -0.71
N THR A 52 -19.40 -21.84 -0.11
CA THR A 52 -18.52 -22.89 -0.65
C THR A 52 -19.12 -23.71 -1.81
N GLY A 53 -20.36 -23.41 -2.22
CA GLY A 53 -21.06 -24.10 -3.32
C GLY A 53 -21.20 -23.30 -4.62
N ASN A 54 -20.61 -22.11 -4.73
CA ASN A 54 -20.73 -21.27 -5.93
C ASN A 54 -19.43 -21.24 -6.74
N ASP A 55 -19.06 -22.41 -7.28
CA ASP A 55 -17.85 -22.58 -8.09
C ASP A 55 -17.84 -21.66 -9.31
N ALA A 56 -19.00 -21.36 -9.89
CA ALA A 56 -19.12 -20.42 -11.01
C ALA A 56 -18.61 -19.02 -10.64
N LEU A 57 -18.95 -18.54 -9.44
CA LEU A 57 -18.49 -17.24 -8.94
C LEU A 57 -16.99 -17.26 -8.62
N TYR A 58 -16.52 -18.31 -7.95
CA TYR A 58 -15.09 -18.48 -7.69
C TYR A 58 -14.30 -18.50 -9.00
N ASN A 59 -14.75 -19.30 -9.98
CA ASN A 59 -14.15 -19.39 -11.30
C ASN A 59 -14.16 -18.04 -12.02
N LYS A 60 -15.24 -17.27 -11.95
CA LYS A 60 -15.30 -15.92 -12.55
C LYS A 60 -14.23 -15.00 -11.96
N ILE A 61 -14.10 -14.96 -10.62
CA ILE A 61 -13.09 -14.15 -9.93
C ILE A 61 -11.68 -14.64 -10.31
N TYR A 62 -11.45 -15.95 -10.22
CA TYR A 62 -10.17 -16.58 -10.53
C TYR A 62 -9.73 -16.29 -11.96
N GLN A 63 -10.61 -16.53 -12.95
CA GLN A 63 -10.33 -16.28 -14.36
C GLN A 63 -10.09 -14.79 -14.64
N THR A 64 -10.78 -13.88 -13.94
CA THR A 64 -10.53 -12.44 -14.07
C THR A 64 -9.14 -12.07 -13.56
N ILE A 65 -8.70 -12.67 -12.45
CA ILE A 65 -7.37 -12.42 -11.87
C ILE A 65 -6.27 -13.03 -12.74
N VAL A 66 -6.47 -14.25 -13.24
CA VAL A 66 -5.46 -15.00 -14.02
C VAL A 66 -5.35 -14.46 -15.44
N ASN A 67 -6.47 -14.26 -16.13
CA ASN A 67 -6.46 -13.88 -17.54
C ASN A 67 -6.36 -12.37 -17.74
N GLY A 68 -6.65 -11.56 -16.72
CA GLY A 68 -6.72 -10.12 -16.89
C GLY A 68 -8.08 -9.62 -17.38
N ILE A 69 -8.14 -8.32 -17.73
CA ILE A 69 -9.31 -7.66 -18.30
C ILE A 69 -8.87 -6.87 -19.53
N LYS A 70 -9.49 -7.12 -20.69
CA LYS A 70 -9.29 -6.33 -21.90
C LYS A 70 -10.31 -5.19 -21.99
N ILE A 71 -9.85 -3.95 -22.13
CA ILE A 71 -10.69 -2.78 -22.35
C ILE A 71 -10.10 -1.99 -23.52
N GLY A 72 -10.84 -1.96 -24.63
CA GLY A 72 -10.35 -1.37 -25.88
C GLY A 72 -9.08 -2.06 -26.37
N ASP A 73 -8.03 -1.26 -26.58
CA ASP A 73 -6.70 -1.66 -27.01
C ASP A 73 -5.80 -2.15 -25.85
N ARG A 74 -6.22 -1.98 -24.60
CA ARG A 74 -5.41 -2.30 -23.42
C ARG A 74 -5.80 -3.61 -22.78
N HIS A 75 -4.78 -4.38 -22.39
CA HIS A 75 -4.94 -5.57 -21.56
C HIS A 75 -4.41 -5.28 -20.15
N TYR A 76 -5.28 -5.36 -19.15
CA TYR A 76 -4.94 -5.12 -17.76
C TYR A 76 -4.68 -6.46 -17.08
N GLU A 77 -3.51 -6.63 -16.49
CA GLU A 77 -3.10 -7.82 -15.73
C GLU A 77 -3.09 -7.54 -14.22
N PHE A 78 -3.20 -8.60 -13.41
CA PHE A 78 -3.17 -8.47 -11.96
C PHE A 78 -1.84 -7.89 -11.48
N LEU A 79 -1.92 -6.84 -10.64
CA LEU A 79 -0.74 -6.20 -10.06
C LEU A 79 -0.55 -6.61 -8.60
N ALA A 80 -1.52 -6.24 -7.73
CA ALA A 80 -1.43 -6.46 -6.28
C ALA A 80 -2.73 -6.06 -5.57
N PHE A 81 -2.80 -6.28 -4.26
CA PHE A 81 -3.84 -5.73 -3.38
C PHE A 81 -3.26 -5.33 -2.03
N SER A 82 -3.89 -4.34 -1.38
CA SER A 82 -3.67 -4.01 0.03
C SER A 82 -4.67 -4.75 0.92
N SER A 83 -4.43 -4.79 2.24
CA SER A 83 -5.38 -5.39 3.18
C SER A 83 -6.75 -4.69 3.20
N SER A 84 -6.80 -3.38 2.95
CA SER A 84 -8.08 -2.67 2.85
C SER A 84 -8.81 -3.07 1.57
N GLN A 85 -8.09 -3.14 0.45
CA GLN A 85 -8.65 -3.53 -0.84
C GLN A 85 -9.21 -4.95 -0.78
N LEU A 86 -8.48 -5.89 -0.17
CA LEU A 86 -8.94 -7.26 0.01
C LEU A 86 -10.27 -7.33 0.80
N ARG A 87 -10.40 -6.55 1.89
CA ARG A 87 -11.64 -6.47 2.68
C ARG A 87 -12.80 -5.85 1.90
N ASP A 88 -12.50 -4.99 0.94
CA ASP A 88 -13.46 -4.35 0.04
C ASP A 88 -13.66 -5.15 -1.27
N HIS A 89 -13.09 -6.36 -1.32
CA HIS A 89 -13.14 -7.29 -2.45
C HIS A 89 -12.59 -6.65 -3.72
N SER A 90 -11.44 -5.98 -3.60
CA SER A 90 -10.82 -5.24 -4.68
C SER A 90 -9.33 -5.48 -4.75
N CYS A 91 -8.77 -5.19 -5.91
CA CYS A 91 -7.35 -5.27 -6.20
C CYS A 91 -6.96 -4.26 -7.28
N TRP A 92 -5.66 -4.18 -7.53
CA TRP A 92 -5.07 -3.38 -8.58
C TRP A 92 -4.68 -4.25 -9.76
N PHE A 93 -4.98 -3.73 -10.94
CA PHE A 93 -4.50 -4.23 -12.21
C PHE A 93 -3.69 -3.13 -12.90
N PHE A 94 -2.81 -3.52 -13.80
CA PHE A 94 -1.99 -2.63 -14.60
C PHE A 94 -2.01 -3.05 -16.07
N ALA A 95 -2.07 -2.09 -17.00
CA ALA A 95 -1.90 -2.36 -18.43
C ALA A 95 -0.45 -2.11 -18.83
N PRO A 96 0.33 -3.15 -19.16
CA PRO A 96 1.74 -3.02 -19.52
C PRO A 96 1.96 -2.09 -20.72
N THR A 97 3.11 -1.41 -20.72
CA THR A 97 3.63 -0.65 -21.85
C THR A 97 4.94 -1.29 -22.33
N PHE A 98 5.52 -0.77 -23.42
CA PHE A 98 6.79 -1.27 -23.94
C PHE A 98 7.94 -1.17 -22.93
N ASP A 99 7.86 -0.21 -22.01
CA ASP A 99 8.89 0.20 -21.07
C ASP A 99 8.58 -0.16 -19.61
N LEU A 100 7.37 -0.64 -19.31
CA LEU A 100 6.95 -0.93 -17.95
C LEU A 100 5.89 -2.03 -17.88
N THR A 101 6.15 -3.07 -17.11
CA THR A 101 5.24 -4.20 -16.85
C THR A 101 4.76 -4.24 -15.40
N ALA A 102 3.74 -5.05 -15.08
CA ALA A 102 3.36 -5.25 -13.67
C ALA A 102 4.50 -5.89 -12.84
N ASP A 103 5.34 -6.70 -13.48
CA ASP A 103 6.50 -7.33 -12.85
C ASP A 103 7.57 -6.31 -12.47
N ASP A 104 7.84 -5.34 -13.35
CA ASP A 104 8.77 -4.24 -13.06
C ASP A 104 8.27 -3.39 -11.88
N ILE A 105 6.96 -3.10 -11.83
CA ILE A 105 6.36 -2.38 -10.71
C ILE A 105 6.49 -3.21 -9.42
N ARG A 106 6.24 -4.52 -9.46
CA ARG A 106 6.39 -5.41 -8.29
C ARG A 106 7.83 -5.50 -7.82
N ALA A 107 8.80 -5.57 -8.74
CA ALA A 107 10.23 -5.56 -8.44
C ALA A 107 10.66 -4.23 -7.79
N TRP A 108 10.14 -3.10 -8.29
CA TRP A 108 10.41 -1.78 -7.72
C TRP A 108 9.88 -1.61 -6.29
N MET A 109 8.78 -2.31 -5.93
CA MET A 109 8.17 -2.16 -4.60
C MET A 109 9.09 -2.57 -3.44
N GLY A 110 10.07 -3.43 -3.69
CA GLY A 110 11.06 -3.91 -2.72
C GLY A 110 11.36 -5.39 -2.86
N ASP A 111 12.32 -5.87 -2.08
CA ASP A 111 12.65 -7.28 -2.01
C ASP A 111 11.74 -8.02 -1.03
N PHE A 112 10.95 -8.94 -1.56
CA PHE A 112 10.04 -9.78 -0.80
C PHE A 112 10.48 -11.24 -0.72
N SER A 113 11.64 -11.61 -1.32
CA SER A 113 12.13 -12.99 -1.44
C SER A 113 12.30 -13.70 -0.10
N GLY A 114 12.60 -12.97 0.97
CA GLY A 114 12.70 -13.51 2.34
C GLY A 114 11.36 -13.90 2.98
N ASN A 115 10.21 -13.70 2.32
CA ASN A 115 8.88 -14.01 2.85
C ASN A 115 8.33 -15.33 2.28
N PHE A 116 8.60 -16.45 2.96
CA PHE A 116 8.13 -17.78 2.54
C PHE A 116 6.62 -18.04 2.79
N VAL A 117 5.96 -17.18 3.56
CA VAL A 117 4.52 -17.29 3.84
C VAL A 117 3.77 -16.38 2.88
N VAL A 118 2.97 -16.97 1.98
CA VAL A 118 2.19 -16.26 0.95
C VAL A 118 1.36 -15.10 1.53
N ALA A 119 0.68 -15.34 2.67
CA ALA A 119 -0.10 -14.30 3.33
C ALA A 119 0.76 -13.12 3.82
N LYS A 120 1.97 -13.38 4.32
CA LYS A 120 2.91 -12.32 4.72
C LYS A 120 3.44 -11.59 3.50
N TYR A 121 3.85 -12.32 2.47
CA TYR A 121 4.31 -11.78 1.19
C TYR A 121 3.30 -10.78 0.61
N ALA A 122 2.05 -11.21 0.45
CA ALA A 122 0.97 -10.36 -0.06
C ALA A 122 0.71 -9.14 0.83
N ALA A 123 0.75 -9.30 2.17
CA ALA A 123 0.58 -8.20 3.10
C ALA A 123 1.73 -7.16 3.04
N ARG A 124 2.97 -7.59 2.75
CA ARG A 124 4.13 -6.69 2.59
C ARG A 124 4.05 -5.92 1.28
N MET A 125 3.80 -6.59 0.17
CA MET A 125 3.58 -5.95 -1.13
C MET A 125 2.40 -4.96 -1.07
N GLY A 126 1.29 -5.38 -0.46
CA GLY A 126 0.10 -4.55 -0.27
C GLY A 126 0.32 -3.28 0.57
N GLN A 127 1.41 -3.19 1.34
CA GLN A 127 1.76 -1.99 2.09
C GLN A 127 2.02 -0.80 1.16
N CYS A 128 2.61 -1.04 -0.01
CA CYS A 128 2.90 -0.01 -1.01
C CYS A 128 1.62 0.63 -1.59
N PHE A 129 0.50 -0.08 -1.55
CA PHE A 129 -0.81 0.39 -2.00
C PHE A 129 -1.68 0.97 -0.89
N SER A 130 -1.14 1.15 0.31
CA SER A 130 -1.85 1.87 1.37
C SER A 130 -2.04 3.34 1.01
N SER A 131 -3.27 3.81 1.08
CA SER A 131 -3.60 5.22 0.92
C SER A 131 -2.84 6.06 1.96
N THR A 132 -2.01 6.98 1.48
CA THR A 132 -1.13 7.79 2.31
C THR A 132 -1.02 9.19 1.71
N ARG A 133 -0.97 10.23 2.55
CA ARG A 133 -0.57 11.57 2.12
C ARG A 133 0.96 11.65 2.16
N ALA A 134 1.58 12.09 1.07
CA ALA A 134 3.00 12.41 1.10
C ALA A 134 3.14 13.77 1.79
N ILE A 135 3.67 13.77 3.01
CA ILE A 135 3.66 14.97 3.88
C ILE A 135 5.06 15.57 4.02
N ALA A 136 6.11 14.75 3.97
CA ALA A 136 7.49 15.21 4.05
C ALA A 136 8.40 14.31 3.21
N HIS A 137 9.33 14.94 2.49
CA HIS A 137 10.48 14.26 1.91
C HIS A 137 11.62 14.32 2.93
N LEU A 138 12.09 13.16 3.35
CA LEU A 138 13.24 13.03 4.24
C LEU A 138 14.44 12.62 3.43
N GLN A 139 15.58 13.24 3.68
CA GLN A 139 16.86 12.76 3.15
C GLN A 139 17.21 11.45 3.87
N VAL A 140 18.00 10.60 3.20
CA VAL A 140 18.43 9.31 3.79
C VAL A 140 19.19 9.55 5.11
N ASP A 141 20.01 10.59 5.15
CA ASP A 141 20.79 10.98 6.34
C ASP A 141 19.93 11.43 7.53
N ASP A 142 18.67 11.80 7.29
CA ASP A 142 17.70 12.15 8.32
C ASP A 142 17.01 10.91 8.93
N ILE A 143 17.24 9.71 8.39
CA ILE A 143 16.65 8.45 8.84
C ILE A 143 17.72 7.63 9.56
N ILE A 144 17.65 7.58 10.89
CA ILE A 144 18.61 6.81 11.70
C ILE A 144 17.94 5.54 12.22
N GLU A 145 18.55 4.37 12.01
CA GLU A 145 18.10 3.14 12.66
C GLU A 145 18.71 3.01 14.07
N ILE A 146 17.87 2.74 15.07
CA ILE A 146 18.26 2.55 16.47
C ILE A 146 17.79 1.17 16.98
N PRO A 147 18.53 0.51 17.88
CA PRO A 147 18.21 -0.84 18.34
C PRO A 147 16.94 -0.87 19.18
N ASP A 148 16.08 -1.88 18.99
CA ASP A 148 14.90 -2.11 19.82
C ASP A 148 15.22 -2.18 21.33
N VAL A 149 14.29 -1.70 22.16
CA VAL A 149 14.40 -1.74 23.61
C VAL A 149 13.91 -3.11 24.10
N ILE A 150 14.86 -4.02 24.29
CA ILE A 150 14.58 -5.40 24.70
C ILE A 150 14.90 -5.57 26.18
N ARG A 151 14.01 -6.22 26.95
CA ARG A 151 14.31 -6.71 28.30
C ARG A 151 13.95 -8.18 28.39
N GLY A 152 14.95 -9.03 28.56
CA GLY A 152 14.79 -10.48 28.47
C GLY A 152 14.25 -10.88 27.09
N LYS A 153 13.12 -11.61 27.06
CA LYS A 153 12.49 -12.08 25.82
C LYS A 153 11.47 -11.11 25.20
N TYR A 154 11.23 -9.95 25.80
CA TYR A 154 10.19 -9.02 25.38
C TYR A 154 10.78 -7.76 24.75
N ASN A 155 10.22 -7.35 23.60
CA ASN A 155 10.50 -6.08 22.96
C ASN A 155 9.49 -5.02 23.42
N PHE A 156 9.98 -3.98 24.11
CA PHE A 156 9.18 -2.88 24.66
C PHE A 156 9.01 -1.70 23.71
N SER A 157 9.67 -1.74 22.55
CA SER A 157 9.57 -0.70 21.52
C SER A 157 9.10 -1.24 20.16
N ASP A 158 8.48 -2.42 20.14
CA ASP A 158 8.02 -3.06 18.91
C ASP A 158 7.09 -2.11 18.13
N GLY A 159 7.52 -1.73 16.94
CA GLY A 159 6.75 -0.86 16.07
C GLY A 159 6.83 0.64 16.40
N VAL A 160 7.62 1.06 17.39
CA VAL A 160 7.66 2.46 17.88
C VAL A 160 9.05 3.10 17.71
N GLY A 161 9.11 4.09 16.82
CA GLY A 161 10.27 4.93 16.55
C GLY A 161 10.12 6.33 17.16
N LYS A 162 11.02 7.25 16.79
CA LYS A 162 11.01 8.64 17.28
C LYS A 162 11.01 9.64 16.13
N ILE A 163 10.43 10.81 16.38
CA ILE A 163 10.41 11.94 15.44
C ILE A 163 10.88 13.23 16.13
N SER A 164 11.63 14.05 15.42
CA SER A 164 12.08 15.36 15.92
C SER A 164 10.90 16.35 16.06
N PRO A 165 10.98 17.32 16.99
CA PRO A 165 9.91 18.31 17.15
C PRO A 165 9.75 19.27 15.97
N SER A 166 10.81 19.52 15.21
CA SER A 166 10.79 20.32 13.98
C SER A 166 10.02 19.61 12.87
N LEU A 167 10.33 18.32 12.65
CA LEU A 167 9.63 17.55 11.63
C LEU A 167 8.17 17.32 12.01
N ALA A 168 7.88 17.02 13.27
CA ALA A 168 6.50 16.88 13.76
C ALA A 168 5.66 18.14 13.52
N ARG A 169 6.23 19.34 13.76
CA ARG A 169 5.57 20.62 13.47
C ARG A 169 5.34 20.83 11.98
N THR A 170 6.34 20.52 11.16
CA THR A 170 6.23 20.62 9.69
C THR A 170 5.11 19.72 9.15
N ILE A 171 5.04 18.47 9.64
CA ILE A 171 3.97 17.53 9.31
C ILE A 171 2.60 18.06 9.75
N ALA A 172 2.51 18.60 10.98
CA ALA A 172 1.26 19.17 11.50
C ALA A 172 0.77 20.37 10.66
N GLN A 173 1.68 21.25 10.24
CA GLN A 173 1.38 22.38 9.37
C GLN A 173 0.91 21.94 7.99
N SER A 174 1.59 20.98 7.37
CA SER A 174 1.20 20.44 6.05
C SER A 174 -0.14 19.69 6.09
N LEU A 175 -0.51 19.15 7.25
CA LEU A 175 -1.82 18.54 7.50
C LEU A 175 -2.88 19.54 7.99
N GLU A 176 -2.54 20.83 8.12
CA GLU A 176 -3.41 21.90 8.62
C GLU A 176 -4.01 21.60 10.00
N LEU A 177 -3.23 20.94 10.86
CA LEU A 177 -3.65 20.60 12.22
C LEU A 177 -3.45 21.79 13.16
N LYS A 178 -4.46 22.04 14.01
CA LYS A 178 -4.41 23.10 15.04
C LYS A 178 -3.25 22.91 16.03
N ASN A 179 -2.95 21.66 16.38
CA ASN A 179 -1.91 21.31 17.34
C ASN A 179 -0.93 20.30 16.71
N THR A 180 0.33 20.32 17.14
CA THR A 180 1.30 19.30 16.73
C THR A 180 1.06 18.00 17.49
N PRO A 181 0.78 16.87 16.79
CA PRO A 181 0.61 15.58 17.45
C PRO A 181 1.88 15.09 18.14
N CYS A 182 1.73 14.29 19.19
CA CYS A 182 2.83 13.63 19.88
C CYS A 182 3.16 12.23 19.32
N ALA A 183 2.29 11.67 18.48
CA ALA A 183 2.46 10.38 17.85
C ALA A 183 1.91 10.39 16.41
N PHE A 184 2.60 9.71 15.50
CA PHE A 184 2.26 9.65 14.08
C PHE A 184 2.29 8.22 13.59
N GLN A 185 1.18 7.72 13.03
CA GLN A 185 1.22 6.47 12.27
C GLN A 185 1.82 6.75 10.91
N PHE A 186 2.89 6.04 10.56
CA PHE A 186 3.64 6.30 9.33
C PHE A 186 3.87 5.03 8.50
N ARG A 187 4.14 5.26 7.23
CA ARG A 187 4.70 4.29 6.28
C ARG A 187 5.80 5.00 5.54
N LEU A 188 7.01 4.45 5.59
CA LEU A 188 8.19 5.01 4.95
C LEU A 188 8.99 3.87 4.36
N ALA A 189 9.02 3.77 3.03
CA ALA A 189 9.68 2.66 2.34
C ALA A 189 9.25 1.29 2.92
N GLY A 190 10.21 0.46 3.34
CA GLY A 190 10.00 -0.81 4.02
C GLY A 190 9.52 -0.70 5.49
N TYR A 191 9.55 0.49 6.08
CA TYR A 191 9.19 0.72 7.48
C TYR A 191 7.69 1.03 7.66
N LYS A 192 7.13 0.45 8.71
CA LYS A 192 5.76 0.70 9.17
C LYS A 192 5.69 0.67 10.69
N GLY A 193 5.00 1.66 11.26
CA GLY A 193 4.75 1.70 12.69
C GLY A 193 4.22 3.05 13.15
N VAL A 194 4.62 3.42 14.36
CA VAL A 194 4.34 4.71 15.00
C VAL A 194 5.66 5.45 15.25
N LEU A 195 5.68 6.75 15.05
CA LEU A 195 6.75 7.64 15.51
C LEU A 195 6.23 8.48 16.67
N CYS A 196 6.95 8.47 17.80
CA CYS A 196 6.64 9.29 18.96
C CYS A 196 7.57 10.50 19.04
N LEU A 197 7.03 11.65 19.42
CA LEU A 197 7.78 12.88 19.57
C LEU A 197 8.91 12.70 20.60
N SER A 198 10.13 13.09 20.24
CA SER A 198 11.26 13.04 21.15
C SER A 198 11.99 14.38 21.22
N ARG A 199 12.07 14.93 22.44
CA ARG A 199 12.76 16.21 22.72
C ARG A 199 14.28 16.17 22.51
N TYR A 200 14.84 14.97 22.39
CA TYR A 200 16.28 14.74 22.23
C TYR A 200 16.73 14.74 20.78
N LEU A 201 15.79 14.64 19.83
CA LEU A 201 16.10 14.71 18.41
C LEU A 201 16.20 16.18 17.97
N ARG A 202 17.09 16.43 17.01
CA ARG A 202 17.33 17.75 16.40
C ARG A 202 17.10 17.66 14.89
N GLY A 203 17.00 18.81 14.22
CA GLY A 203 16.84 18.87 12.75
C GLY A 203 15.59 18.15 12.25
N ASN A 204 15.61 17.64 11.03
CA ASN A 204 14.48 16.94 10.42
C ASN A 204 14.60 15.42 10.54
N GLN A 205 15.08 14.94 11.70
CA GLN A 205 15.40 13.54 11.89
C GLN A 205 14.20 12.69 12.33
N ILE A 206 14.18 11.45 11.86
CA ILE A 206 13.45 10.33 12.48
C ILE A 206 14.42 9.24 12.94
N GLN A 207 14.02 8.52 13.98
CA GLN A 207 14.71 7.30 14.40
C GLN A 207 13.78 6.11 14.27
N VAL A 208 14.12 5.17 13.40
CA VAL A 208 13.36 3.92 13.15
C VAL A 208 14.03 2.74 13.83
N ARG A 209 13.32 1.62 13.95
CA ARG A 209 13.81 0.40 14.62
C ARG A 209 13.75 -0.82 13.71
N PRO A 210 14.58 -1.85 13.95
CA PRO A 210 14.49 -3.13 13.23
C PRO A 210 13.08 -3.72 13.25
N SER A 211 12.38 -3.67 14.39
CA SER A 211 10.98 -4.11 14.50
C SER A 211 10.02 -3.38 13.56
N GLN A 212 10.33 -2.16 13.12
CA GLN A 212 9.53 -1.39 12.17
C GLN A 212 9.83 -1.75 10.71
N ARG A 213 11.01 -2.30 10.40
CA ARG A 213 11.40 -2.72 9.05
C ARG A 213 10.67 -4.00 8.68
N LYS A 214 9.85 -3.94 7.64
CA LYS A 214 8.95 -5.05 7.24
C LYS A 214 9.44 -5.81 6.01
N PHE A 215 10.25 -5.17 5.17
CA PHE A 215 10.96 -5.70 4.01
C PHE A 215 12.05 -4.70 3.63
N GLU A 216 13.05 -5.14 2.85
CA GLU A 216 14.05 -4.24 2.29
C GLU A 216 13.43 -3.49 1.10
N SER A 217 13.43 -2.17 1.15
CA SER A 217 12.98 -1.36 0.02
C SER A 217 14.17 -1.00 -0.83
N THR A 218 14.03 -1.20 -2.13
CA THR A 218 14.77 -0.47 -3.18
C THR A 218 14.46 1.02 -3.13
#